data_AF-A0A7R9I7N6-F1
#
_entry.id   AF-A0A7R9I7N6-F1
#
_cell.length_a   1.000
_cell.length_b   1.000
_cell.length_c   1.000
_cell.angle_alpha   90.00
_cell.angle_beta   90.00
_cell.angle_gamma   90.00
#
_symmetry.space_group_name_H-M   'P 1'
#
loop_
_entity.id
_entity.type
_entity.pdbx_description
1 polymer ?
#
loop_
_entity_poly.entity_id
_entity_poly.type
_entity_poly.pdbx_seq_one_letter_code
_entity_poly.pdbx_strand_id
1 'polypeptide(L)'
;MVKLCRQELKLERLSVDSQLALEMFEDNTHKSQQIPHIASQISHDNKVILYRVGDHVDISRGPMVGDTSFVGRCTFTANAARFPSNTNITESYTPTAVAL
;
A
#
# COMPACT_ATOMS: atom_id res chain seq x y z
N MET A 1 4.25 10.75 10.39
CA MET A 1 5.49 10.17 9.82
C MET A 1 6.68 10.16 10.78
N VAL A 2 7.12 11.29 11.35
CA VAL A 2 8.30 11.33 12.25
C VAL A 2 8.19 10.35 13.44
N LYS A 3 7.01 10.23 14.07
CA LYS A 3 6.78 9.29 15.17
C LYS A 3 6.97 7.83 14.73
N LEU A 4 6.44 7.45 13.57
CA LEU A 4 6.58 6.09 13.00
C LEU A 4 8.05 5.78 12.68
N CYS A 5 8.77 6.73 12.07
CA CYS A 5 10.17 6.51 11.68
C CYS A 5 11.05 6.19 12.91
N ARG A 6 10.79 6.85 14.04
CA ARG A 6 11.49 6.63 15.33
C ARG A 6 11.16 5.30 16.02
N GLN A 7 10.14 4.57 15.56
CA GLN A 7 9.83 3.25 16.09
C GLN A 7 10.70 2.15 15.45
N GLU A 8 11.39 2.46 14.36
CA GLU A 8 12.33 1.54 13.68
C GLU A 8 11.70 0.18 13.38
N LEU A 9 10.43 0.19 12.97
CA LEU A 9 9.67 -1.02 12.66
C LEU A 9 10.15 -1.63 11.35
N LYS A 10 10.37 -2.94 11.36
CA LYS A 10 10.73 -3.69 10.14
C LYS A 10 9.57 -3.73 9.15
N LEU A 11 9.90 -3.61 7.87
CA LEU A 11 8.97 -3.86 6.77
C LEU A 11 9.07 -5.33 6.36
N GLU A 12 8.14 -6.13 6.85
CA GLU A 12 8.12 -7.57 6.58
C GLU A 12 7.49 -7.85 5.23
N ARG A 13 8.24 -8.47 4.32
CA ARG A 13 7.76 -8.91 3.01
C ARG A 13 7.09 -10.28 3.11
N LEU A 14 5.82 -10.35 2.75
CA LEU A 14 5.01 -11.56 2.78
C LEU A 14 4.62 -11.93 1.34
N SER A 15 4.99 -13.14 0.91
CA SER A 15 4.51 -13.71 -0.36
C SER A 15 3.33 -14.62 -0.04
N VAL A 16 2.13 -14.19 -0.41
CA VAL A 16 0.89 -14.88 -0.07
C VAL A 16 0.10 -15.21 -1.32
N ASP A 17 -0.78 -16.21 -1.22
CA ASP A 17 -1.69 -16.56 -2.31
C ASP A 17 -2.73 -15.45 -2.52
N SER A 18 -3.12 -15.20 -3.77
CA SER A 18 -4.07 -14.13 -4.10
C SER A 18 -5.42 -14.28 -3.41
N GLN A 19 -5.86 -15.52 -3.15
CA GLN A 19 -7.10 -15.79 -2.42
C GLN A 19 -7.01 -15.32 -0.96
N LEU A 20 -5.92 -15.64 -0.26
CA LEU A 20 -5.70 -15.16 1.10
C LEU A 20 -5.61 -13.63 1.13
N ALA A 21 -4.98 -13.02 0.13
CA ALA A 21 -4.96 -11.56 0.03
C ALA A 21 -6.37 -10.97 -0.16
N LEU A 22 -7.23 -11.60 -0.96
CA LEU A 22 -8.63 -11.15 -1.11
C LEU A 22 -9.39 -11.21 0.22
N GLU A 23 -9.18 -12.27 1.01
CA GLU A 23 -9.76 -12.38 2.36
C GLU A 23 -9.21 -11.28 3.30
N MET A 24 -7.91 -11.01 3.28
CA MET A 24 -7.29 -9.97 4.11
C MET A 24 -7.76 -8.54 3.79
N PHE A 25 -8.19 -8.29 2.55
CA PHE A 25 -8.62 -6.96 2.08
C PHE A 25 -10.12 -6.90 1.77
N GLU A 26 -10.93 -7.80 2.31
CA GLU A 26 -12.38 -7.88 2.02
C GLU A 26 -13.11 -6.55 2.32
N ASP A 27 -12.72 -5.87 3.40
CA ASP A 27 -13.28 -4.57 3.81
C ASP A 27 -12.81 -3.40 2.91
N ASN A 28 -11.76 -3.59 2.12
CA ASN A 28 -11.20 -2.57 1.24
C ASN A 28 -11.48 -2.89 -0.23
N THR A 29 -12.63 -2.42 -0.71
CA THR A 29 -13.09 -2.64 -2.09
C THR A 29 -12.08 -2.22 -3.15
N HIS A 30 -11.33 -1.13 -2.93
CA HIS A 30 -10.31 -0.65 -3.87
C HIS A 30 -9.13 -1.62 -3.98
N LYS A 31 -8.62 -2.12 -2.83
CA LYS A 31 -7.50 -3.07 -2.82
C LYS A 31 -7.95 -4.44 -3.33
N SER A 32 -9.12 -4.90 -2.93
CA SER A 32 -9.74 -6.14 -3.41
C SER A 32 -9.89 -6.16 -4.94
N GLN A 33 -10.32 -5.05 -5.55
CA GLN A 33 -10.40 -4.94 -7.02
C GLN A 33 -9.04 -4.94 -7.73
N GLN A 34 -7.99 -4.49 -7.05
CA GLN A 34 -6.63 -4.42 -7.60
C GLN A 34 -5.88 -5.76 -7.52
N ILE A 35 -6.16 -6.60 -6.53
CA ILE A 35 -5.43 -7.85 -6.27
C ILE A 35 -5.38 -8.78 -7.49
N PRO A 36 -6.49 -9.07 -8.20
CA PRO A 36 -6.45 -9.95 -9.38
C PRO A 36 -5.54 -9.39 -10.49
N HIS A 37 -5.58 -8.07 -10.69
CA HIS A 37 -4.73 -7.40 -11.68
C HIS A 37 -3.25 -7.52 -11.30
N ILE A 38 -2.89 -7.25 -10.05
CA ILE A 38 -1.51 -7.36 -9.57
C ILE A 38 -1.01 -8.81 -9.66
N ALA A 39 -1.81 -9.78 -9.23
CA ALA A 39 -1.48 -11.20 -9.30
C ALA A 39 -1.19 -11.66 -10.73
N SER A 40 -2.00 -11.25 -11.70
CA SER A 40 -1.81 -11.59 -13.12
C SER A 40 -0.50 -11.07 -13.72
N GLN A 41 0.09 -10.03 -13.12
CA GLN A 41 1.32 -9.42 -13.62
C GLN A 41 2.59 -9.96 -12.95
N ILE A 42 2.45 -10.74 -11.87
CA ILE A 42 3.58 -11.38 -11.18
C ILE A 42 3.59 -12.84 -11.65
N SER A 43 4.30 -13.07 -12.75
CA SER A 43 4.38 -14.36 -13.42
C SER A 43 4.83 -15.44 -12.44
N HIS A 44 3.97 -16.43 -12.20
CA HIS A 44 4.25 -17.88 -12.07
C HIS A 44 3.40 -18.63 -11.02
N ASP A 45 2.92 -17.98 -9.95
CA ASP A 45 2.32 -18.74 -8.82
C ASP A 45 0.98 -18.19 -8.27
N ASN A 46 0.31 -17.25 -8.95
CA ASN A 46 -0.91 -16.61 -8.43
C ASN A 46 -0.71 -15.98 -7.02
N LYS A 47 0.53 -15.56 -6.72
CA LYS A 47 0.93 -14.94 -5.47
C LYS A 47 1.02 -13.43 -5.60
N VAL A 48 0.76 -12.74 -4.50
CA VAL A 48 0.95 -11.29 -4.37
C VAL A 48 1.89 -11.00 -3.21
N ILE A 49 2.58 -9.87 -3.31
CA ILE A 49 3.50 -9.41 -2.28
C ILE A 49 2.78 -8.40 -1.40
N LEU A 50 2.70 -8.71 -0.12
CA LEU A 50 2.24 -7.80 0.93
C LEU A 50 3.44 -7.34 1.75
N TYR A 51 3.32 -6.14 2.32
CA TYR A 51 4.26 -5.60 3.28
C TYR A 51 3.55 -5.28 4.58
N ARG A 52 4.07 -5.82 5.68
CA ARG A 52 3.58 -5.55 7.03
C ARG A 52 4.52 -4.61 7.78
N VAL A 53 3.97 -3.62 8.46
CA VAL A 53 4.67 -2.71 9.37
C VAL A 53 3.83 -2.56 10.63
N GLY A 54 4.28 -3.18 11.73
CA GLY A 54 3.51 -3.21 12.97
C GLY A 54 2.16 -3.92 12.78
N ASP A 55 1.07 -3.17 12.92
CA ASP A 55 -0.31 -3.61 12.72
C ASP A 55 -0.86 -3.29 11.32
N HIS A 56 -0.12 -2.56 10.49
CA HIS A 56 -0.54 -2.19 9.16
C HIS A 56 -0.02 -3.18 8.10
N VAL A 57 -0.89 -3.54 7.15
CA VAL A 57 -0.55 -4.38 5.99
C VAL A 57 -0.99 -3.67 4.72
N ASP A 58 -0.11 -3.61 3.72
CA ASP A 58 -0.43 -3.06 2.40
C ASP A 58 0.16 -3.89 1.26
N ILE A 59 -0.43 -3.77 0.06
CA ILE A 59 -0.01 -4.43 -1.18
C ILE A 59 0.85 -3.47 -2.04
N SER A 60 2.01 -3.94 -2.50
CA SER A 60 2.91 -3.19 -3.39
C SER A 60 3.77 -4.11 -4.26
N ARG A 61 4.12 -3.65 -5.47
CA ARG A 61 4.95 -4.43 -6.43
C ARG A 61 6.46 -4.34 -6.16
N GLY A 62 6.93 -3.18 -5.70
CA GLY A 62 8.37 -2.87 -5.62
C GLY A 62 9.03 -3.42 -4.35
N PRO A 63 10.36 -3.55 -4.35
CA PRO A 63 11.10 -3.71 -3.10
C PRO A 63 10.85 -2.47 -2.20
N MET A 64 10.68 -2.71 -0.91
CA MET A 64 10.56 -1.65 0.10
C MET A 64 11.86 -1.51 0.88
N VAL A 65 12.05 -0.37 1.55
CA VAL A 65 13.13 -0.18 2.54
C VAL A 65 13.02 -1.20 3.67
N GLY A 66 14.12 -1.49 4.37
CA GLY A 66 14.17 -2.57 5.37
C GLY A 66 13.39 -2.27 6.66
N ASP A 67 13.35 -1.01 7.08
CA ASP A 67 12.63 -0.55 8.26
C ASP A 67 12.20 0.93 8.13
N THR A 68 11.37 1.39 9.05
CA THR A 68 10.81 2.75 9.02
C THR A 68 11.84 3.84 9.28
N SER A 69 13.03 3.54 9.79
CA SER A 69 14.08 4.54 10.03
C SER A 69 14.64 5.10 8.73
N PHE A 70 14.66 4.28 7.67
CA PHE A 70 15.10 4.67 6.32
C PHE A 70 14.21 5.73 5.64
N VAL A 71 12.98 5.94 6.13
CA VAL A 71 12.08 6.98 5.59
C VAL A 71 12.51 8.38 6.05
N GLY A 72 13.19 8.48 7.20
CA GLY A 72 13.74 9.73 7.70
C GLY A 72 12.70 10.83 7.90
N ARG A 73 12.90 11.98 7.25
CA ARG A 73 12.01 13.14 7.38
C ARG A 73 11.01 13.15 6.22
N CYS A 74 9.73 12.95 6.53
CA CYS A 74 8.65 13.01 5.56
C CYS A 74 7.64 14.12 5.88
N THR A 75 7.34 14.95 4.89
CA THR A 75 6.43 16.11 4.97
C THR A 75 5.38 16.05 3.87
N PHE A 76 4.11 16.19 4.24
CA PHE A 76 3.00 16.36 3.31
C PHE A 76 3.00 17.79 2.75
N THR A 77 2.96 17.93 1.43
CA THR A 77 3.08 19.21 0.74
C THR A 77 1.75 19.72 0.18
N ALA A 78 0.86 18.82 -0.23
CA ALA A 78 -0.43 19.15 -0.81
C ALA A 78 -1.44 18.03 -0.61
N ASN A 79 -2.72 18.36 -0.68
CA ASN A 79 -3.82 17.39 -0.80
C ASN A 79 -4.70 17.83 -1.97
N ALA A 80 -4.80 17.00 -3.00
CA ALA A 80 -5.62 17.28 -4.18
C ALA A 80 -6.91 16.45 -4.14
N ALA A 81 -8.06 17.13 -4.17
CA ALA A 81 -9.33 16.47 -4.45
C ALA A 81 -9.39 16.10 -5.94
N ARG A 82 -9.71 14.83 -6.23
CA ARG A 82 -9.89 14.32 -7.58
C ARG A 82 -11.32 13.85 -7.75
N PHE A 83 -12.03 14.56 -8.62
CA PHE A 83 -13.37 14.23 -9.07
C PHE A 83 -13.26 13.43 -10.38
N PRO A 84 -13.51 12.11 -10.34
CA PRO A 84 -13.54 11.33 -11.57
C PRO A 84 -14.69 11.79 -12.47
N SER A 85 -14.48 11.73 -13.78
CA SER A 85 -15.43 12.18 -14.80
C SER A 85 -16.74 11.38 -14.85
N ASN A 86 -16.79 10.23 -14.17
CA ASN A 86 -18.01 9.44 -13.99
C ASN A 86 -18.70 9.82 -12.67
N THR A 87 -19.97 10.17 -12.75
CA THR A 87 -20.80 10.77 -11.68
C THR A 87 -21.14 9.85 -10.51
N ASN A 88 -20.77 8.57 -10.54
CA ASN A 88 -21.12 7.58 -9.52
C ASN A 88 -19.95 7.16 -8.62
N ILE A 89 -18.83 7.88 -8.63
CA ILE A 89 -17.65 7.52 -7.83
C ILE A 89 -17.42 8.57 -6.74
N THR A 90 -17.20 8.09 -5.52
CA THR A 90 -16.86 8.89 -4.34
C THR A 90 -15.67 9.81 -4.61
N GLU A 91 -15.73 11.03 -4.10
CA GLU A 91 -14.60 11.97 -4.10
C GLU A 91 -13.34 11.29 -3.54
N SER A 92 -12.22 11.42 -4.25
CA SER A 92 -10.94 10.84 -3.85
C SER A 92 -9.94 11.92 -3.50
N TYR A 93 -9.20 11.75 -2.41
CA TYR A 93 -8.17 12.67 -1.97
C TYR A 93 -6.78 12.07 -2.20
N THR A 94 -5.91 12.85 -2.83
CA THR A 94 -4.53 12.44 -3.14
C THR A 94 -3.55 13.32 -2.35
N PRO A 95 -3.06 12.85 -1.18
CA PRO A 95 -2.01 13.55 -0.45
C PRO A 95 -0.66 13.35 -1.14
N THR A 96 0.06 14.43 -1.37
CA THR A 96 1.45 14.43 -1.88
C THR A 96 2.41 14.69 -0.74
N ALA A 97 3.50 13.94 -0.68
CA ALA A 97 4.54 14.09 0.34
C ALA A 97 5.95 13.93 -0.24
N VAL A 98 6.94 14.48 0.45
CA VAL A 98 8.37 14.34 0.15
C VAL A 98 9.07 13.72 1.35
N ALA A 99 9.95 12.74 1.11
CA ALA A 99 10.78 12.07 2.11
C ALA A 99 12.28 12.27 1.81
N LEU A 100 13.11 12.35 2.85
CA LEU A 100 14.57 12.55 2.82
C LEU A 100 15.27 11.51 3.69
#